data_AF-A0A0B1TUM0-F1
#
_entry.id   AF-A0A0B1TUM0-F1
#
_cell.length_a   1.000
_cell.length_b   1.000
_cell.length_c   1.000
_cell.angle_alpha   90.00
_cell.angle_beta   90.00
_cell.angle_gamma   90.00
#
_symmetry.space_group_name_H-M   'P 1'
#
loop_
_entity.id
_entity.type
_entity.pdbx_description
1 polymer ?
#
loop_
_entity_poly.entity_id
_entity_poly.type
_entity_poly.pdbx_seq_one_letter_code
_entity_poly.pdbx_strand_id
1 'polypeptide(L)'
;MSKKDDQPTKATKIESKYNPTLLRECIKNNESASEIMTKLGIAHKQTLKQYVLKLISDDRHFYEVRGMYVKSSTRPKVNKNNEIKLYLKNLGLEELQLVEGDEFTVMVENGSIVLTKIEH
;
A
#
# COMPACT_ATOMS: atom_id res chain seq x y z
N MET A 1 -11.48 49.90 21.69
CA MET A 1 -10.14 49.33 21.42
C MET A 1 -10.18 47.85 21.74
N SER A 2 -10.21 46.99 20.73
CA SER A 2 -10.04 45.54 20.91
C SER A 2 -9.21 45.04 19.74
N LYS A 3 -7.92 44.82 19.98
CA LYS A 3 -6.97 44.30 19.00
C LYS A 3 -7.32 42.84 18.71
N LYS A 4 -7.56 42.52 17.43
CA LYS A 4 -7.57 41.16 16.93
C LYS A 4 -6.11 40.71 16.84
N ASP A 5 -5.72 39.74 17.65
CA ASP A 5 -4.47 39.00 17.45
C ASP A 5 -4.69 38.00 16.31
N ASP A 6 -4.07 38.32 15.19
CA ASP A 6 -3.98 37.51 13.99
C ASP A 6 -2.82 36.52 14.20
N GLN A 7 -3.13 35.24 14.41
CA GLN A 7 -2.11 34.19 14.49
C GLN A 7 -1.70 33.76 13.09
N PRO A 8 -0.42 33.90 12.69
CA PRO A 8 0.05 33.35 11.43
C PRO A 8 0.20 31.82 11.57
N THR A 9 -0.65 31.08 10.87
CA THR A 9 -0.49 29.63 10.67
C THR A 9 0.77 29.39 9.84
N LYS A 10 1.87 29.04 10.53
CA LYS A 10 3.11 28.58 9.90
C LYS A 10 2.80 27.30 9.14
N ALA A 11 2.62 27.41 7.82
CA ALA A 11 2.73 26.29 6.91
C ALA A 11 4.14 25.70 7.03
N THR A 12 4.28 24.60 7.76
CA THR A 12 5.52 23.84 7.82
C THR A 12 5.80 23.33 6.41
N LYS A 13 6.82 23.89 5.77
CA LYS A 13 7.39 23.34 4.54
C LYS A 13 7.76 21.89 4.85
N ILE A 14 6.97 20.95 4.34
CA ILE A 14 7.30 19.53 4.40
C ILE A 14 8.54 19.36 3.55
N GLU A 15 9.71 19.31 4.18
CA GLU A 15 10.94 18.95 3.50
C GLU A 15 10.76 17.58 2.85
N SER A 16 11.12 17.48 1.56
CA SER A 16 11.01 16.22 0.85
C SER A 16 11.96 15.21 1.50
N LYS A 17 11.44 14.12 2.06
CA LYS A 17 12.21 12.98 2.60
C LYS A 17 12.99 12.19 1.53
N TYR A 18 13.19 12.78 0.35
CA TYR A 18 13.85 12.14 -0.76
C TYR A 18 15.36 12.18 -0.55
N ASN A 19 15.96 11.01 -0.37
CA ASN A 19 17.41 10.85 -0.30
C ASN A 19 17.85 9.87 -1.41
N PRO A 20 18.41 10.35 -2.53
CA PRO A 20 18.78 9.50 -3.68
C PRO A 20 19.92 8.53 -3.35
N THR A 21 20.87 8.95 -2.51
CA THR A 21 22.01 8.11 -2.11
C THR A 21 21.54 6.92 -1.28
N LEU A 22 20.74 7.18 -0.24
CA LEU A 22 20.20 6.13 0.62
C LEU A 22 19.27 5.20 -0.17
N LEU A 23 18.44 5.74 -1.06
CA LEU A 23 17.57 4.94 -1.92
C LEU A 23 18.37 4.01 -2.83
N ARG A 24 19.45 4.48 -3.47
CA ARG A 24 20.34 3.63 -4.29
C ARG A 24 20.95 2.50 -3.48
N GLU A 25 21.46 2.79 -2.29
CA GLU A 25 22.07 1.79 -1.41
C GLU A 25 21.07 0.71 -1.01
N CYS A 26 19.87 1.10 -0.59
CA CYS A 26 18.86 0.14 -0.18
C CYS A 26 18.40 -0.75 -1.35
N ILE A 27 18.28 -0.19 -2.56
CA ILE A 27 17.96 -0.96 -3.76
C ILE A 27 19.10 -1.94 -4.11
N LYS A 28 20.35 -1.49 -4.04
CA LYS A 28 21.54 -2.34 -4.28
C LYS A 28 21.64 -3.49 -3.26
N ASN A 29 21.23 -3.24 -2.02
CA ASN A 29 21.17 -4.24 -0.96
C ASN A 29 19.96 -5.19 -1.06
N ASN A 30 19.15 -5.08 -2.12
CA ASN A 30 17.95 -5.89 -2.36
C ASN A 30 16.91 -5.80 -1.23
N GLU A 31 16.82 -4.64 -0.59
CA GLU A 31 15.83 -4.37 0.46
C GLU A 31 14.42 -4.29 -0.11
N SER A 32 13.44 -4.67 0.71
CA SER A 32 12.02 -4.60 0.34
C SER A 32 11.49 -3.17 0.41
N ALA A 33 10.43 -2.89 -0.36
CA ALA A 33 9.74 -1.60 -0.32
C ALA A 33 9.32 -1.19 1.10
N SER A 34 8.97 -2.14 1.98
CA SER A 34 8.60 -1.84 3.36
C SER A 34 9.80 -1.37 4.19
N GLU A 35 10.96 -1.99 4.03
CA GLU A 35 12.20 -1.62 4.74
C GLU A 35 12.71 -0.26 4.27
N ILE A 36 12.71 -0.04 2.95
CA ILE A 36 13.09 1.24 2.35
C ILE A 36 12.17 2.37 2.85
N MET A 37 10.87 2.12 2.92
CA MET A 37 9.90 3.07 3.47
C MET A 37 10.20 3.42 4.93
N THR A 38 10.52 2.43 5.76
CA THR A 38 10.90 2.65 7.16
C THR A 38 12.16 3.51 7.26
N LYS A 39 13.21 3.18 6.48
CA LYS A 39 14.49 3.91 6.49
C LYS A 39 14.37 5.35 6.01
N LEU A 40 13.57 5.60 4.98
CA LEU A 40 13.32 6.95 4.45
C LEU A 40 12.24 7.69 5.23
N GLY A 41 11.61 7.07 6.25
CA GLY A 41 10.51 7.66 7.00
C GLY A 41 9.27 7.96 6.13
N ILE A 42 9.02 7.15 5.10
CA ILE A 42 7.92 7.28 4.16
C ILE A 42 6.72 6.45 4.64
N ALA A 43 5.55 7.08 4.73
CA ALA A 43 4.32 6.39 5.16
C ALA A 43 3.63 5.59 4.04
N HIS A 44 3.77 6.02 2.79
CA HIS A 44 2.99 5.48 1.67
C HIS A 44 3.86 4.99 0.51
N LYS A 45 3.51 3.81 -0.01
CA LYS A 45 4.20 3.18 -1.15
C LYS A 45 4.19 4.04 -2.41
N GLN A 46 3.16 4.87 -2.60
CA GLN A 46 3.08 5.80 -3.73
C GLN A 46 4.19 6.85 -3.69
N THR A 47 4.56 7.34 -2.50
CA THR A 47 5.69 8.27 -2.33
C THR A 47 7.01 7.59 -2.70
N LEU A 48 7.22 6.33 -2.26
CA LEU A 48 8.38 5.55 -2.69
C LEU A 48 8.42 5.39 -4.22
N LYS A 49 7.27 5.20 -4.86
CA LYS A 49 7.17 5.06 -6.33
C LYS A 49 7.65 6.32 -7.04
N GLN A 50 7.22 7.49 -6.56
CA GLN A 50 7.66 8.77 -7.08
C GLN A 50 9.17 8.98 -6.89
N TYR A 51 9.71 8.60 -5.73
CA TYR A 51 11.14 8.71 -5.44
C TYR A 51 11.99 7.81 -6.35
N VAL A 52 11.54 6.57 -6.59
CA VAL A 52 12.20 5.66 -7.53
C VAL A 52 12.14 6.20 -8.95
N LEU A 53 10.98 6.70 -9.40
CA LEU A 53 10.85 7.31 -10.73
C LEU A 53 11.78 8.52 -10.90
N LYS A 54 11.89 9.35 -9.86
CA LYS A 54 12.82 10.49 -9.86
C LYS A 54 14.28 10.01 -9.95
N LEU A 55 14.65 9.00 -9.17
CA LEU A 55 15.99 8.41 -9.21
C LEU A 55 16.32 7.81 -10.60
N ILE A 56 15.36 7.13 -11.24
CA ILE A 56 15.50 6.62 -12.61
C ILE A 56 15.74 7.77 -13.60
N SER A 57 15.02 8.87 -13.45
CA SER A 57 15.19 10.06 -14.31
C SER A 57 16.57 10.70 -14.12
N ASP A 58 17.04 10.79 -12.89
CA ASP A 58 18.31 11.41 -12.54
C ASP A 58 19.50 10.57 -13.03
N ASP A 59 19.44 9.24 -12.84
CA ASP A 59 20.54 8.33 -13.16
C ASP A 59 20.44 7.73 -14.56
N ARG A 60 19.31 7.93 -15.26
CA ARG A 60 18.95 7.27 -16.52
C ARG A 60 19.10 5.74 -16.45
N HIS A 61 18.88 5.18 -15.27
CA HIS A 61 19.05 3.76 -14.98
C HIS A 61 17.75 3.18 -14.43
N PHE A 62 17.37 2.00 -14.90
CA PHE A 62 16.18 1.32 -14.41
C PHE A 62 16.45 0.65 -13.06
N TYR A 63 15.64 0.96 -12.05
CA TYR A 63 15.73 0.35 -10.73
C TYR A 63 14.53 -0.56 -10.47
N GLU A 64 14.80 -1.81 -10.08
CA GLU A 64 13.80 -2.73 -9.57
C GLU A 64 13.80 -2.73 -8.04
N VAL A 65 12.63 -2.55 -7.43
CA VAL A 65 12.47 -2.55 -5.98
C VAL A 65 11.64 -3.74 -5.54
N ARG A 66 12.22 -4.61 -4.70
CA ARG A 66 11.58 -5.83 -4.23
C ARG A 66 10.30 -5.51 -3.46
N GLY A 67 9.20 -6.19 -3.81
CA GLY A 67 7.89 -5.96 -3.19
C GLY A 67 7.22 -4.64 -3.58
N MET A 68 7.78 -3.89 -4.54
CA MET A 68 7.19 -2.64 -5.02
C MET A 68 5.99 -2.86 -5.93
N TYR A 69 6.07 -3.87 -6.78
CA TYR A 69 5.02 -4.26 -7.71
C TYR A 69 4.47 -5.63 -7.35
N VAL A 70 4.00 -5.78 -6.10
CA VAL A 70 3.10 -6.90 -5.78
C VAL A 70 1.75 -6.54 -6.41
N LYS A 71 1.57 -6.94 -7.67
CA LYS A 71 0.24 -7.01 -8.27
C LYS A 71 -0.58 -7.93 -7.36
N SER A 72 -1.72 -7.42 -6.89
CA SER A 72 -2.80 -8.25 -6.37
C SER A 72 -2.35 -9.35 -5.40
N SER A 73 -2.10 -8.98 -4.14
CA SER A 73 -1.97 -9.99 -3.10
C SER A 73 -3.25 -10.84 -3.09
N THR A 74 -3.15 -12.10 -3.53
CA THR A 74 -4.15 -13.16 -3.28
C THR A 74 -4.33 -13.43 -1.78
N ARG A 75 -3.57 -12.72 -0.94
CA ARG A 75 -3.57 -12.78 0.51
C ARG A 75 -4.20 -11.49 1.05
N PRO A 76 -5.51 -11.50 1.33
CA PRO A 76 -6.17 -10.44 2.08
C PRO A 76 -5.50 -10.25 3.44
N LYS A 77 -5.52 -9.04 3.97
CA LYS A 77 -5.02 -8.72 5.32
C LYS A 77 -6.09 -7.97 6.09
N VAL A 78 -6.12 -8.20 7.40
CA VAL A 78 -6.94 -7.42 8.32
C VAL A 78 -6.47 -5.97 8.28
N ASN A 79 -7.39 -5.04 8.00
CA ASN A 79 -7.11 -3.62 7.95
C ASN A 79 -7.28 -2.98 9.35
N LYS A 80 -7.02 -1.68 9.46
CA LYS A 80 -7.14 -0.93 10.74
C LYS A 80 -8.56 -0.88 11.31
N ASN A 81 -9.57 -1.14 10.47
CA ASN A 81 -10.98 -1.19 10.86
C ASN A 81 -11.42 -2.60 11.25
N ASN A 82 -10.47 -3.55 11.38
CA ASN A 82 -10.74 -4.96 11.66
C ASN A 82 -11.53 -5.67 10.54
N GLU A 83 -11.40 -5.22 9.30
CA GLU A 83 -12.06 -5.82 8.12
C GLU A 83 -11.05 -6.59 7.25
N ILE A 84 -11.54 -7.59 6.54
CA ILE A 84 -10.84 -8.24 5.43
C ILE A 84 -11.53 -7.85 4.13
N LYS A 85 -10.80 -7.21 3.21
CA LYS A 85 -11.32 -6.85 1.88
C LYS A 85 -10.87 -7.86 0.83
N LEU A 86 -11.84 -8.57 0.25
CA LEU A 86 -11.64 -9.50 -0.85
C LEU A 86 -11.82 -8.74 -2.17
N TYR A 87 -10.75 -8.66 -2.96
CA TYR A 87 -10.84 -8.13 -4.32
C TYR A 87 -11.09 -9.30 -5.27
N LEU A 88 -12.34 -9.57 -5.61
CA LEU A 88 -12.75 -10.76 -6.39
C LEU A 88 -11.94 -10.94 -7.68
N LYS A 89 -11.65 -9.85 -8.40
CA LYS A 89 -10.80 -9.84 -9.61
C LYS A 89 -9.37 -10.40 -9.44
N ASN A 90 -8.90 -10.45 -8.19
CA ASN A 90 -7.55 -10.90 -7.82
C ASN A 90 -7.57 -12.30 -7.20
N LEU A 91 -8.75 -12.84 -6.91
CA LEU A 91 -8.93 -14.18 -6.37
C LEU A 91 -9.21 -15.09 -7.56
N GLY A 92 -8.45 -16.17 -7.70
CA GLY A 92 -8.73 -17.19 -8.70
C GLY A 92 -9.96 -17.98 -8.27
N LEU A 93 -11.15 -17.40 -8.44
CA LEU A 93 -12.43 -17.98 -8.01
C LEU A 93 -12.95 -19.08 -8.94
N GLU A 94 -12.12 -19.51 -9.90
CA GLU A 94 -12.38 -20.59 -10.85
C GLU A 94 -13.79 -20.49 -11.47
N GLU A 95 -14.65 -21.49 -11.24
CA GLU A 95 -16.00 -21.60 -11.80
C GLU A 95 -17.06 -20.83 -10.99
N LEU A 96 -16.69 -20.23 -9.85
CA LEU A 96 -17.62 -19.52 -9.00
C LEU A 96 -17.99 -18.17 -9.64
N GLN A 97 -19.12 -18.14 -10.35
CA GLN A 97 -19.67 -16.90 -10.91
C GLN A 97 -20.30 -16.06 -9.81
N LEU A 98 -19.68 -14.91 -9.54
CA LEU A 98 -20.17 -13.93 -8.59
C LEU A 98 -20.73 -12.72 -9.31
N VAL A 99 -21.94 -12.35 -8.97
CA VAL A 99 -22.65 -11.17 -9.47
C VAL A 99 -23.07 -10.27 -8.33
N GLU A 100 -23.46 -9.04 -8.67
CA GLU A 100 -23.99 -8.11 -7.69
C GLU A 100 -25.27 -8.67 -7.05
N GLY A 101 -25.36 -8.59 -5.72
CA GLY A 101 -26.48 -9.14 -4.95
C GLY A 101 -26.27 -10.56 -4.43
N ASP A 102 -25.20 -11.25 -4.83
CA ASP A 102 -24.87 -12.56 -4.26
C ASP A 102 -24.56 -12.44 -2.76
N GLU A 103 -25.17 -13.33 -1.97
CA GLU A 103 -24.95 -13.43 -0.52
C GLU A 103 -24.11 -14.66 -0.16
N PHE A 104 -23.45 -14.58 1.00
CA PHE A 104 -22.59 -15.65 1.51
C PHE A 104 -22.87 -15.90 2.98
N THR A 105 -22.88 -17.17 3.36
CA THR A 105 -22.76 -17.55 4.77
C THR A 105 -21.29 -17.58 5.17
N VAL A 106 -21.01 -17.20 6.42
CA VAL A 106 -19.67 -17.18 6.99
C VAL A 106 -19.60 -18.20 8.11
N MET A 107 -18.68 -19.15 8.01
CA MET A 107 -18.41 -20.13 9.06
C MET A 107 -16.94 -20.12 9.46
N VAL A 108 -16.67 -20.51 10.70
CA VAL A 108 -15.30 -20.71 11.19
C VAL A 108 -15.11 -22.19 11.47
N GLU A 109 -14.19 -22.82 10.76
CA GLU A 109 -13.88 -24.23 10.90
C GLU A 109 -12.37 -24.45 10.87
N ASN A 110 -11.84 -25.18 11.85
CA ASN A 110 -10.41 -25.54 11.92
C ASN A 110 -9.44 -24.34 11.76
N GLY A 111 -9.81 -23.18 12.33
CA GLY A 111 -9.02 -21.95 12.21
C GLY A 111 -9.10 -21.25 10.84
N SER A 112 -9.98 -21.72 9.96
CA SER A 112 -10.28 -21.15 8.65
C SER A 112 -11.61 -20.42 8.67
N ILE A 113 -11.72 -19.34 7.88
CA ILE A 113 -13.00 -18.71 7.56
C ILE A 113 -13.46 -19.27 6.23
N VAL A 114 -14.62 -19.91 6.21
CA VAL A 114 -15.24 -20.48 5.02
C VAL A 114 -16.40 -19.56 4.60
N LEU A 115 -16.37 -19.14 3.34
CA LEU A 115 -17.46 -18.39 2.71
C LEU A 115 -18.19 -19.33 1.76
N THR A 116 -19.49 -19.54 1.97
CA THR A 116 -20.32 -20.39 1.11
C THR A 116 -21.39 -19.52 0.48
N LYS A 117 -21.41 -19.43 -0.85
CA LYS A 117 -22.43 -18.70 -1.60
C LYS A 117 -23.80 -19.28 -1.28
N ILE A 118 -24.77 -18.41 -1.03
CA ILE A 118 -26.17 -18.79 -0.84
C ILE A 118 -26.78 -18.92 -2.24
N GLU A 119 -27.30 -20.10 -2.56
CA GLU A 119 -28.10 -20.30 -3.76
C GLU A 119 -29.57 -20.03 -3.44
N HIS A 120 -30.23 -19.25 -4.30
CA HIS A 120 -31.67 -18.94 -4.22
C HIS A 120 -32.44 -19.68 -5.29
#